data_AF-A0A7X1IJL0-F1
#
_entry.id   AF-A0A7X1IJL0-F1
#
_cell.length_a   1.000
_cell.length_b   1.000
_cell.length_c   1.000
_cell.angle_alpha   90.00
_cell.angle_beta   90.00
_cell.angle_gamma   90.00
#
_symmetry.space_group_name_H-M   'P 1'
#
loop_
_entity.id
_entity.type
_entity.pdbx_description
1 polymer ?
#
loop_
_entity_poly.entity_id
_entity_poly.type
_entity_poly.pdbx_seq_one_letter_code
_entity_poly.pdbx_strand_id
1 'polypeptide(L)'
;MRTDSEQLAGVVAAAVEVAAESARAGAFTDEVARTLTALVSKIADRAVESAEVNGFVSGWQEAIRVVQTSEQTGAQVYRMPKAED
;
A
#
# COMPACT_ATOMS: atom_id res chain seq x y z
N MET A 1 -13.64 1.04 10.62
CA MET A 1 -13.51 0.41 9.30
C MET A 1 -12.17 -0.29 9.30
N ARG A 2 -12.13 -1.63 9.22
CA ARG A 2 -10.83 -2.33 9.14
C ARG A 2 -10.14 -1.92 7.86
N THR A 3 -8.83 -1.68 7.91
CA THR A 3 -8.05 -1.40 6.71
C THR A 3 -7.86 -2.68 5.91
N ASP A 4 -7.68 -2.59 4.58
CA ASP A 4 -7.50 -3.78 3.72
C ASP A 4 -6.35 -4.68 4.21
N SER A 5 -5.31 -4.07 4.79
CA SER A 5 -4.16 -4.76 5.39
C SER A 5 -4.55 -5.60 6.63
N GLU A 6 -5.39 -5.07 7.52
CA GLU A 6 -5.88 -5.82 8.69
C GLU A 6 -6.76 -7.00 8.28
N GLN A 7 -7.51 -6.86 7.20
CA GLN A 7 -8.35 -7.93 6.67
C GLN A 7 -7.50 -9.05 6.04
N LEU A 8 -6.45 -8.69 5.28
CA LEU A 8 -5.50 -9.65 4.72
C LEU A 8 -4.73 -10.41 5.81
N ALA A 9 -4.25 -9.70 6.84
CA ALA A 9 -3.56 -10.33 7.97
C ALA A 9 -4.46 -11.36 8.68
N GLY A 10 -5.75 -11.05 8.85
CA GLY A 10 -6.72 -11.98 9.43
C GLY A 10 -6.94 -13.24 8.57
N VAL A 11 -6.99 -13.09 7.24
CA VAL A 11 -7.11 -14.24 6.31
C VAL A 11 -5.89 -15.13 6.35
N VAL A 12 -4.68 -14.56 6.39
CA VAL A 12 -3.43 -15.32 6.52
C VAL A 12 -3.40 -16.09 7.83
N ALA A 13 -3.74 -15.45 8.95
CA ALA A 13 -3.78 -16.09 10.25
C ALA A 13 -4.75 -17.30 10.26
N ALA A 14 -5.97 -17.11 9.74
CA ALA A 14 -6.95 -18.19 9.63
C ALA A 14 -6.45 -19.35 8.74
N ALA A 15 -5.79 -19.06 7.61
CA ALA A 15 -5.23 -20.08 6.74
C ALA A 15 -4.11 -20.89 7.42
N VAL A 16 -3.25 -20.23 8.19
CA VAL A 16 -2.19 -20.90 8.97
C VAL A 16 -2.77 -21.76 10.08
N GLU A 17 -3.82 -21.30 10.77
CA GLU A 17 -4.52 -22.09 11.78
C GLU A 17 -5.13 -23.37 11.20
N VAL A 18 -5.80 -23.26 10.05
CA VAL A 18 -6.38 -24.43 9.34
C VAL A 18 -5.28 -25.40 8.91
N ALA A 19 -4.15 -24.89 8.43
CA ALA A 19 -3.00 -25.72 8.08
C ALA A 19 -2.41 -26.45 9.30
N ALA A 20 -2.26 -25.75 10.42
CA ALA A 20 -1.78 -26.33 11.67
C ALA A 20 -2.74 -27.38 12.22
N GLU A 21 -4.06 -27.14 12.15
CA GLU A 21 -5.07 -28.11 12.54
C GLU A 21 -5.07 -29.34 11.62
N SER A 22 -4.93 -29.12 10.31
CA SER A 22 -4.80 -30.21 9.34
C SER A 22 -3.55 -31.07 9.63
N ALA A 23 -2.45 -30.45 10.06
CA ALA A 23 -1.23 -31.17 10.45
C ALA A 23 -1.43 -32.00 11.72
N ARG A 24 -2.08 -31.42 12.73
CA ARG A 24 -2.44 -32.14 13.97
C ARG A 24 -3.37 -33.32 13.71
N ALA A 25 -4.30 -33.17 12.76
CA ALA A 25 -5.22 -34.22 12.35
C ALA A 25 -4.58 -35.29 11.44
N GLY A 26 -3.30 -35.14 11.06
CA GLY A 26 -2.64 -36.05 10.11
C GLY A 26 -3.12 -35.92 8.66
N ALA A 27 -3.85 -34.85 8.34
CA ALA A 27 -4.40 -34.57 7.02
C ALA A 27 -3.57 -33.55 6.22
N PHE A 28 -2.45 -33.07 6.78
CA PHE A 28 -1.55 -32.16 6.07
C PHE A 28 -0.70 -32.93 5.06
N THR A 29 -1.12 -32.85 3.80
CA THR A 29 -0.45 -33.50 2.66
C THR A 29 0.42 -32.51 1.89
N ASP A 30 1.26 -33.01 1.00
CA ASP A 30 2.05 -32.17 0.07
C ASP A 30 1.16 -31.25 -0.79
N GLU A 31 -0.05 -31.69 -1.12
CA GLU A 31 -1.02 -30.89 -1.88
C GLU A 31 -1.58 -29.74 -1.04
N VAL A 32 -1.85 -29.97 0.25
CA VAL A 32 -2.23 -28.92 1.19
C VAL A 32 -1.09 -27.91 1.34
N ALA A 33 0.16 -28.38 1.48
CA ALA A 33 1.33 -27.52 1.56
C ALA A 33 1.48 -26.64 0.32
N ARG A 34 1.42 -27.22 -0.90
CA ARG A 34 1.50 -26.44 -2.15
C ARG A 34 0.36 -25.43 -2.27
N THR A 35 -0.85 -25.83 -1.90
CA THR A 35 -2.03 -24.95 -1.96
C THR A 35 -1.87 -23.77 -1.01
N LEU A 36 -1.37 -24.01 0.21
CA LEU A 36 -1.11 -22.96 1.19
C LEU A 36 0.00 -22.01 0.70
N THR A 37 1.08 -22.53 0.13
CA THR A 37 2.13 -21.70 -0.48
C THR A 37 1.56 -20.81 -1.59
N ALA A 38 0.76 -21.37 -2.50
CA ALA A 38 0.13 -20.60 -3.58
C ALA A 38 -0.82 -19.53 -3.06
N LEU A 39 -1.57 -19.82 -1.99
CA LEU A 39 -2.43 -18.84 -1.31
C LEU A 39 -1.60 -17.68 -0.76
N VAL A 40 -0.52 -17.96 -0.02
CA VAL A 40 0.36 -16.94 0.57
C VAL A 40 1.00 -16.08 -0.51
N SER A 41 1.46 -16.67 -1.62
CA SER A 41 2.00 -15.91 -2.77
C SER A 41 0.96 -14.93 -3.34
N LYS A 42 -0.27 -15.40 -3.59
CA LYS A 42 -1.34 -14.52 -4.11
C LYS A 42 -1.70 -13.38 -3.15
N ILE A 43 -1.66 -13.64 -1.85
CA ILE A 43 -1.89 -12.61 -0.83
C ILE A 43 -0.77 -11.58 -0.85
N ALA A 44 0.49 -12.02 -0.96
CA ALA A 44 1.64 -11.13 -1.06
C ALA A 44 1.55 -10.23 -2.31
N ASP A 45 1.20 -10.80 -3.46
CA ASP A 45 1.03 -10.04 -4.72
C ASP A 45 -0.03 -8.94 -4.57
N ARG A 46 -1.18 -9.25 -3.97
CA ARG A 46 -2.24 -8.24 -3.72
C ARG A 46 -1.82 -7.17 -2.72
N ALA A 47 -1.03 -7.54 -1.72
CA ALA A 47 -0.54 -6.57 -0.75
C ALA A 47 0.45 -5.58 -1.42
N VAL A 48 1.31 -6.07 -2.32
CA VAL A 48 2.22 -5.24 -3.12
C VAL A 48 1.43 -4.31 -4.05
N GLU A 49 0.46 -4.84 -4.80
CA GLU A 49 -0.38 -4.04 -5.70
C GLU A 49 -1.14 -2.93 -4.94
N SER A 50 -1.70 -3.25 -3.77
CA SER A 50 -2.36 -2.26 -2.92
C SER A 50 -1.40 -1.19 -2.41
N ALA A 51 -0.18 -1.58 -2.02
CA ALA A 51 0.84 -0.64 -1.58
C ALA A 51 1.29 0.31 -2.72
N GLU A 52 1.42 -0.21 -3.94
CA GLU A 52 1.76 0.58 -5.13
C GLU A 52 0.68 1.62 -5.45
N VAL A 53 -0.60 1.21 -5.46
CA VAL A 53 -1.74 2.11 -5.71
C VAL A 53 -1.82 3.20 -4.63
N ASN A 54 -1.69 2.82 -3.36
CA ASN A 54 -1.71 3.78 -2.24
C ASN A 54 -0.51 4.73 -2.28
N GLY A 55 0.67 4.24 -2.66
CA GLY A 55 1.88 5.04 -2.89
C GLY A 55 1.69 6.06 -4.02
N PHE A 56 1.09 5.62 -5.14
CA PHE A 56 0.74 6.51 -6.25
C PHE A 56 -0.24 7.60 -5.84
N VAL A 57 -1.34 7.23 -5.16
CA VAL A 57 -2.37 8.18 -4.71
C VAL A 57 -1.81 9.20 -3.73
N SER A 58 -1.06 8.73 -2.72
CA SER A 58 -0.45 9.64 -1.73
C SER A 58 0.58 10.57 -2.37
N GLY A 59 1.43 10.06 -3.28
CA GLY A 59 2.37 10.88 -4.05
C GLY A 59 1.69 11.94 -4.92
N TRP A 60 0.58 11.59 -5.57
CA TRP A 60 -0.23 12.53 -6.34
C TRP A 60 -0.88 13.61 -5.47
N GLN A 61 -1.44 13.23 -4.32
CA GLN A 61 -2.01 14.18 -3.37
C GLN A 61 -0.96 15.16 -2.85
N GLU A 62 0.26 14.67 -2.60
CA GLU A 62 1.38 15.52 -2.20
C GLU A 62 1.81 16.48 -3.31
N ALA A 63 1.90 15.99 -4.56
CA ALA A 63 2.20 16.85 -5.70
C ALA A 63 1.15 17.96 -5.90
N ILE A 64 -0.14 17.64 -5.77
CA ILE A 64 -1.23 18.63 -5.84
C ILE A 64 -1.12 19.66 -4.70
N ARG A 65 -0.81 19.20 -3.48
CA ARG A 65 -0.61 20.09 -2.33
C ARG A 65 0.53 21.07 -2.59
N VAL A 66 1.66 20.60 -3.11
CA VAL A 66 2.79 21.45 -3.50
C VAL A 66 2.39 22.49 -4.54
N VAL A 67 1.62 22.11 -5.58
CA VAL A 67 1.14 23.04 -6.60
C VAL A 67 0.23 24.11 -5.98
N GLN A 68 -0.74 23.73 -5.16
CA GLN A 68 -1.66 24.66 -4.49
C GLN A 68 -0.92 25.63 -3.54
N THR A 69 0.09 25.14 -2.82
CA THR A 69 0.93 25.99 -1.97
C THR A 69 1.83 26.92 -2.79
N SER A 70 2.29 26.48 -3.96
CA SER A 70 3.08 27.33 -4.89
C SER A 70 2.25 28.46 -5.51
N GLU A 71 0.96 28.23 -5.77
CA GLU A 71 0.02 29.27 -6.23
C GLU A 71 -0.26 30.32 -5.13
N GLN A 72 -0.32 29.91 -3.86
CA GLN A 72 -0.43 30.84 -2.72
C GLN A 72 0.85 31.65 -2.48
N THR A 73 2.00 31.15 -2.89
CA THR A 73 3.31 31.83 -2.80
C THR A 73 3.64 32.60 -4.08
N GLY A 74 2.61 33.06 -4.81
CA GLY A 74 2.68 33.62 -6.17
C GLY A 74 3.97 34.39 -6.48
N ALA A 75 4.54 34.10 -7.66
CA ALA A 75 5.79 34.67 -8.15
C ALA A 75 5.90 36.17 -7.82
N GLN A 76 6.70 36.52 -6.81
CA GLN A 76 6.96 37.92 -6.47
C GLN A 76 7.84 38.52 -7.57
N VAL A 77 7.20 39.19 -8.53
CA VAL A 77 7.89 40.01 -9.53
C VAL A 77 8.49 41.21 -8.79
N TYR A 78 9.75 41.08 -8.40
CA TYR A 78 10.52 42.19 -7.86
C TYR A 78 10.75 43.22 -8.97
N ARG A 79 9.95 44.31 -8.97
CA ARG A 79 10.22 45.47 -9.82
C ARG A 79 11.39 46.24 -9.22
N MET A 80 12.55 46.17 -9.88
CA MET A 80 13.69 47.03 -9.57
C MET A 80 13.26 48.50 -9.79
N PRO A 81 13.48 49.39 -8.80
CA PRO A 81 13.23 50.82 -8.99
C PRO A 81 14.15 51.35 -10.10
N LYS A 82 13.56 52.14 -11.00
CA LYS A 82 14.28 52.76 -12.11
C LYS A 82 15.29 53.75 -11.50
N ALA A 83 16.58 53.57 -11.79
CA ALA A 83 17.60 54.54 -11.41
C ALA A 83 17.22 55.89 -12.08
N GLU A 84 17.07 56.93 -11.27
CA GLU A 84 16.92 58.30 -11.73
C GLU A 84 18.32 58.80 -12.15
N ASP A 85 18.41 59.34 -13.37
CA ASP A 85 19.60 59.97 -13.96
C ASP A 85 19.98 61.28 -13.25
#